data_AF-A0A3D0VZN5-F1
#
_entry.id   AF-A0A3D0VZN5-F1
#
_cell.length_a   1.000
_cell.length_b   1.000
_cell.length_c   1.000
_cell.angle_alpha   90.00
_cell.angle_beta   90.00
_cell.angle_gamma   90.00
#
_symmetry.space_group_name_H-M   'P 1'
#
loop_
_entity.id
_entity.type
_entity.pdbx_description
1 polymer ?
#
loop_
_entity_poly.entity_id
_entity_poly.type
_entity_poly.pdbx_seq_one_letter_code
_entity_poly.pdbx_strand_id
1 'polypeptide(L)' 'MNPENMRRFMHPRTDYEVKLFTDKNKMVEYVNQLTGIENVEIFKIEDQLYKVLVSRRHQEKECCKEHSEK' A
#
# COMPACT_ATOMS: atom_id res chain seq x y z
N MET A 1 -32.95 1.50 23.31
CA MET A 1 -31.67 1.04 22.73
C MET A 1 -31.47 1.80 21.43
N ASN A 2 -30.55 2.77 21.37
CA ASN A 2 -30.32 3.57 20.16
C ASN A 2 -29.21 2.92 19.29
N PRO A 3 -29.47 2.63 18.00
CA PRO A 3 -28.50 1.99 17.10
C PRO A 3 -27.52 2.96 16.41
N GLU A 4 -27.39 4.21 16.86
CA GLU A 4 -26.83 5.31 16.06
C GLU A 4 -25.32 5.56 16.18
N ASN A 5 -24.52 4.66 16.76
CA ASN A 5 -23.10 4.98 17.01
C ASN A 5 -22.08 3.96 16.51
N MET A 6 -22.41 3.20 15.46
CA MET A 6 -21.39 2.47 14.71
C MET A 6 -20.68 3.43 13.75
N ARG A 7 -19.81 4.31 14.29
CA ARG A 7 -18.73 4.92 13.52
C ARG A 7 -17.97 3.77 12.85
N ARG A 8 -18.23 3.55 11.56
CA ARG A 8 -17.44 2.63 10.74
C ARG A 8 -16.04 3.21 10.70
N PHE A 9 -15.15 2.70 11.55
CA PHE A 9 -13.73 2.92 11.43
C PHE A 9 -13.30 2.30 10.10
N MET A 10 -13.33 3.09 9.03
CA MET A 10 -12.66 2.77 7.78
C MET A 10 -11.17 2.79 8.09
N HIS A 11 -10.62 1.63 8.44
CA HIS A 11 -9.18 1.48 8.57
C HIS A 11 -8.57 1.81 7.20
N PRO A 12 -7.52 2.66 7.13
CA PRO A 12 -6.83 2.91 5.88
C PRO A 12 -6.32 1.57 5.35
N ARG A 13 -6.85 1.13 4.21
CA ARG A 13 -6.39 -0.09 3.56
C ARG A 13 -4.96 0.18 3.08
N THR A 14 -4.04 -0.63 3.59
CA THR A 14 -2.66 -0.65 3.12
C THR A 14 -2.53 -1.89 2.25
N ASP A 15 -2.24 -1.68 0.97
CA ASP A 15 -2.03 -2.76 0.02
C ASP A 15 -0.56 -3.15 0.07
N TYR A 16 -0.29 -4.44 0.19
CA TYR A 16 1.05 -5.00 0.22
C TYR A 16 1.25 -5.86 -1.02
N GLU A 17 2.31 -5.60 -1.77
CA GLU A 17 2.76 -6.42 -2.90
C GLU A 17 4.14 -6.99 -2.60
N VAL A 18 4.34 -8.27 -2.89
CA VAL A 18 5.64 -8.94 -2.72
C VAL A 18 6.09 -9.48 -4.07
N LYS A 19 7.32 -9.14 -4.47
CA LYS A 19 7.99 -9.71 -5.64
C LYS A 19 9.36 -10.27 -5.29
N LEU A 20 9.68 -11.39 -5.93
CA LEU A 20 10.98 -12.02 -5.84
C LEU A 20 11.75 -11.79 -7.13
N PHE A 21 13.03 -11.50 -7.00
CA PHE A 21 13.94 -11.26 -8.11
C PHE A 21 15.20 -12.09 -7.91
N THR A 22 15.63 -12.79 -8.96
CA THR A 22 16.92 -13.48 -8.97
C THR A 22 18.03 -12.66 -9.61
N ASP A 23 17.67 -11.61 -10.34
CA ASP A 23 18.59 -10.68 -10.98
C ASP A 23 18.49 -9.30 -10.33
N LYS A 24 19.65 -8.77 -9.92
CA LYS A 24 19.75 -7.47 -9.24
C LYS A 24 19.33 -6.32 -10.16
N ASN A 25 19.66 -6.37 -11.44
CA ASN A 25 19.32 -5.28 -12.36
C ASN A 25 17.81 -5.19 -12.56
N LYS A 26 17.13 -6.33 -12.76
CA LYS A 26 15.66 -6.39 -12.87
C LYS A 26 14.96 -5.89 -11.60
N MET A 27 15.50 -6.20 -10.42
CA MET A 27 14.99 -5.69 -9.16
C MET A 27 15.12 -4.15 -9.10
N VAL A 28 16.27 -3.61 -9.48
CA VAL A 28 16.50 -2.16 -9.50
C VAL A 28 15.59 -1.46 -10.51
N GLU A 29 15.45 -2.01 -11.71
CA GLU A 29 14.51 -1.48 -12.72
C GLU A 29 13.08 -1.47 -12.19
N TYR A 30 12.66 -2.55 -11.52
CA TYR A 30 11.34 -2.63 -10.92
C TYR A 30 11.12 -1.54 -9.86
N VAL A 31 12.06 -1.39 -8.92
CA VAL A 31 11.96 -0.39 -7.84
C VAL A 31 11.98 1.03 -8.40
N ASN A 32 12.75 1.30 -9.44
CA ASN A 32 12.79 2.62 -10.10
C ASN A 32 11.50 2.95 -10.87
N GLN A 33 10.71 1.96 -11.27
CA GLN A 33 9.41 2.16 -11.92
C GLN A 33 8.28 2.42 -10.92
N LEU A 34 8.50 2.19 -9.61
CA LEU A 34 7.50 2.49 -8.59
C LEU A 34 7.35 4.02 -8.46
N THR A 35 6.12 4.50 -8.63
CA THR A 35 5.79 5.93 -8.64
C THR A 35 4.73 6.22 -7.58
N GLY A 36 5.10 6.96 -6.53
CA GLY A 36 4.16 7.39 -5.49
C GLY A 36 4.78 7.36 -4.09
N ILE A 37 3.93 7.56 -3.07
CA ILE A 37 4.28 7.37 -1.65
C ILE A 37 4.13 5.87 -1.34
N GLU A 38 5.04 5.08 -1.88
CA GLU A 38 5.12 3.64 -1.69
C GLU A 38 6.31 3.36 -0.77
N ASN A 39 6.10 2.66 0.34
CA ASN A 39 7.22 2.20 1.16
C ASN A 39 7.76 0.90 0.55
N VAL A 40 9.05 0.87 0.23
CA VAL A 40 9.72 -0.26 -0.40
C VAL A 40 10.75 -0.84 0.56
N GLU A 41 10.61 -2.12 0.86
CA GLU A 41 11.57 -2.89 1.66
C GLU A 41 12.21 -3.97 0.80
N ILE A 42 13.55 -4.05 0.82
CA ILE A 42 14.32 -5.01 0.01
C ILE A 42 15.10 -5.92 0.94
N PHE A 43 14.92 -7.23 0.79
CA PHE A 43 15.60 -8.26 1.57
C PHE A 43 16.44 -9.14 0.63
N LYS A 44 17.74 -9.31 0.95
CA LYS A 44 18.56 -10.35 0.31
C LYS A 44 18.37 -11.64 1.10
N ILE A 45 17.73 -12.64 0.49
CA ILE A 45 17.45 -13.93 1.13
C ILE A 45 18.62 -14.89 0.91
N GLU A 46 19.09 -14.97 -0.34
CA GLU A 46 20.23 -15.80 -0.75
C GLU A 46 21.13 -15.04 -1.72
N ASP A 47 22.22 -15.66 -2.18
CA ASP A 47 23.27 -14.95 -2.92
C ASP A 47 22.77 -14.28 -4.22
N GLN A 48 21.75 -14.87 -4.83
CA GLN A 48 21.08 -14.39 -6.03
C GLN A 48 19.54 -14.35 -5.87
N LEU A 49 19.03 -14.13 -4.65
CA LEU A 49 17.57 -14.01 -4.43
C LEU A 49 17.23 -12.81 -3.57
N TYR A 50 16.44 -11.90 -4.14
CA TYR A 50 15.98 -10.66 -3.54
C TYR A 50 14.46 -10.69 -3.40
N LYS A 51 13.95 -10.28 -2.24
CA LYS A 51 12.53 -10.06 -2.00
C LYS A 51 12.29 -8.57 -1.85
N VAL A 52 11.40 -8.03 -2.68
CA VAL A 52 10.95 -6.65 -2.62
C VAL A 52 9.51 -6.67 -2.10
N LEU A 53 9.28 -5.97 -1.01
CA LEU A 53 7.95 -5.73 -0.43
C LEU A 53 7.60 -4.26 -0.65
N VAL A 54 6.49 -4.03 -1.34
CA VAL A 54 5.98 -2.70 -1.65
C VAL A 54 4.70 -2.51 -0.86
N SER A 55 4.62 -1.46 -0.06
CA SER A 55 3.42 -1.10 0.68
C SER A 55 2.89 0.23 0.20
N ARG A 56 1.65 0.20 -0.31
CA ARG A 56 0.94 1.35 -0.84
C ARG A 56 -0.08 1.79 0.17
N ARG A 57 0.06 3.02 0.67
CA ARG A 57 -0.97 3.63 1.50
C ARG A 57 -1.95 4.33 0.58
N HIS A 58 -3.14 3.77 0.42
CA HIS A 58 -4.25 4.54 -0.12
C HIS A 58 -4.61 5.61 0.91
N GLN A 59 -4.14 6.85 0.70
CA GLN A 59 -4.88 8.00 1.20
C GLN A 59 -6.15 8.06 0.36
N GLU A 60 -7.23 7.49 0.88
CA GLU A 60 -8.56 7.92 0.47
C GLU A 60 -8.62 9.41 0.82
N LYS A 61 -8.32 10.27 -0.18
CA LYS A 61 -8.68 11.68 -0.09
C LYS A 61 -10.18 11.67 0.08
N GLU A 62 -10.64 12.03 1.27
CA GLU A 62 -12.04 12.23 1.61
C GLU A 62 -12.68 13.11 0.51
N CYS A 63 -13.30 12.48 -0.48
CA CYS A 63 -13.96 13.17 -1.55
C CYS A 63 -15.45 13.20 -1.23
N CYS A 64 -15.89 14.40 -0.88
CA CYS A 64 -17.26 14.90 -0.79
C CYS A 64 -18.01 14.72 0.55
N LYS A 65 -17.91 15.81 1.34
CA LYS A 65 -18.98 16.40 2.17
C LYS A 65 -20.34 16.50 1.44
N GLU A 66 -21.38 16.53 2.29
CA GLU A 66 -22.71 17.14 2.14
C GLU A 66 -23.74 16.49 1.21
N HIS A 67 -24.86 16.01 1.77
CA HIS A 67 -26.08 16.80 2.03
C HIS A 67 -27.29 15.87 2.18
N SER A 68 -28.06 15.98 3.26
CA SER A 68 -29.52 16.13 3.22
C SER A 68 -30.08 16.08 4.65
N GLU A 69 -30.10 17.25 5.30
CA GLU A 69 -31.13 17.57 6.27
C GLU A 69 -32.50 17.48 5.57
N LYS A 70 -33.41 16.65 6.09
CA LYS A 70 -34.82 17.02 6.27
C LYS A 70 -35.57 16.02 7.13
#